data_AF-A0A9E4XPU7-F1
#
_entry.id   AF-A0A9E4XPU7-F1
#
_cell.length_a   1.000
_cell.length_b   1.000
_cell.length_c   1.000
_cell.angle_alpha   90.00
_cell.angle_beta   90.00
_cell.angle_gamma   90.00
#
_symmetry.space_group_name_H-M   'P 1'
#
loop_
_entity.id
_entity.type
_entity.pdbx_description
1 polymer ?
#
loop_
_entity_poly.entity_id
_entity_poly.type
_entity_poly.pdbx_seq_one_letter_code
_entity_poly.pdbx_strand_id
1 'polypeptide(L)' 'WTTGSIAPFVLDAIDILGADRCMFASNFPVDSLFSDYATLWNAYDEITSDFSDSERAKLFHDNAEKFYKI' A
#
# COMPACT_ATOMS: atom_id res chain seq x y z
N TRP A 1 -7.31 -9.83 -5.76
CA TRP A 1 -6.00 -9.41 -6.25
C TRP A 1 -4.99 -10.45 -5.77
N THR A 2 -3.92 -10.70 -6.53
CA THR A 2 -2.75 -11.45 -6.03
C THR A 2 -1.56 -10.52 -5.91
N THR A 3 -0.59 -10.82 -5.04
CA THR A 3 0.64 -10.03 -4.89
C THR A 3 1.27 -9.73 -6.25
N GLY A 4 1.53 -10.77 -7.06
CA GLY A 4 2.15 -10.61 -8.38
C GLY A 4 1.33 -9.78 -9.37
N SER A 5 -0.01 -9.77 -9.26
CA SER A 5 -0.86 -8.97 -10.16
C SER A 5 -0.83 -7.47 -9.87
N ILE A 6 -0.59 -7.08 -8.61
CA ILE A 6 -0.61 -5.68 -8.18
C ILE A 6 0.79 -5.10 -7.95
N ALA A 7 1.80 -5.95 -7.75
CA ALA A 7 3.18 -5.53 -7.48
C ALA A 7 3.73 -4.51 -8.48
N PRO A 8 3.60 -4.67 -9.81
CA PRO A 8 4.12 -3.68 -10.75
C PRO A 8 3.49 -2.30 -10.54
N PHE A 9 2.17 -2.24 -10.35
CA PHE A 9 1.46 -0.97 -10.18
C PHE A 9 1.80 -0.27 -8.85
N VAL A 10 1.97 -1.05 -7.78
CA VAL A 10 2.36 -0.52 -6.48
C VAL A 10 3.78 0.04 -6.55
N LEU A 11 4.72 -0.72 -7.09
CA LEU A 11 6.13 -0.32 -7.19
C LEU A 11 6.31 0.87 -8.14
N ASP A 12 5.69 0.84 -9.31
CA ASP A 12 5.76 1.95 -10.28
C ASP A 12 5.17 3.23 -9.70
N ALA A 13 4.04 3.16 -8.99
CA ALA A 13 3.46 4.33 -8.36
C ALA A 13 4.39 4.95 -7.32
N ILE A 14 5.05 4.12 -6.50
CA ILE A 14 5.99 4.58 -5.48
C ILE A 14 7.28 5.10 -6.13
N ASP A 15 7.79 4.49 -7.19
CA ASP A 15 8.97 4.96 -7.92
C ASP A 15 8.73 6.34 -8.56
N ILE A 16 7.56 6.52 -9.20
CA ILE A 16 7.19 7.78 -9.87
C ILE A 16 6.92 8.90 -8.86
N LEU A 17 6.18 8.61 -7.78
CA LEU A 17 5.71 9.62 -6.84
C LEU A 17 6.64 9.80 -5.63
N GLY A 18 7.45 8.81 -5.30
CA GLY A 18 8.19 8.74 -4.04
C GLY A 18 7.29 8.35 -2.86
N ALA A 19 7.87 7.62 -1.90
CA ALA A 19 7.16 7.09 -0.73
C ALA A 19 6.48 8.17 0.13
N ASP A 20 6.98 9.41 0.15
CA ASP A 20 6.37 10.55 0.88
C ASP A 20 5.00 10.99 0.34
N ARG A 21 4.58 10.50 -0.82
CA ARG A 21 3.31 10.87 -1.48
C ARG A 21 2.37 9.69 -1.72
N CYS A 22 2.67 8.53 -1.16
CA CYS A 22 1.88 7.31 -1.33
C CYS A 22 1.32 6.82 0.01
N MET A 23 0.14 6.21 0.01
CA MET A 23 -0.43 5.53 1.17
C MET A 23 -1.31 4.37 0.71
N PHE A 24 -1.39 3.32 1.51
CA PHE A 24 -2.23 2.16 1.20
C PHE A 24 -3.66 2.33 1.70
N ALA A 25 -4.62 1.83 0.92
CA ALA A 25 -6.03 1.81 1.28
C ALA A 25 -6.69 0.56 0.70
N SER A 26 -7.68 0.03 1.42
CA SER A 26 -8.30 -1.24 1.06
C SER A 26 -9.41 -1.12 0.02
N ASN A 27 -10.06 0.05 -0.10
CA ASN A 27 -11.28 0.24 -0.89
C ASN A 27 -12.43 -0.73 -0.51
N PHE A 28 -12.41 -1.30 0.70
CA PHE A 28 -13.49 -2.15 1.18
C PHE A 28 -14.75 -1.33 1.50
N PRO A 29 -15.96 -1.89 1.24
CA PRO A 29 -16.22 -3.29 0.89
C PRO A 29 -16.20 -3.60 -0.63
N VAL A 30 -16.01 -2.61 -1.51
CA VAL A 30 -16.07 -2.83 -2.97
C VAL A 30 -15.03 -3.83 -3.43
N ASP A 31 -13.82 -3.75 -2.87
CA ASP A 31 -12.71 -4.61 -3.28
C ASP A 31 -12.87 -6.09 -2.87
N SER A 32 -13.89 -6.40 -2.07
CA SER A 32 -14.29 -7.79 -1.75
C SER A 32 -14.68 -8.62 -2.99
N LEU A 33 -15.02 -7.96 -4.09
CA LEU A 33 -15.28 -8.59 -5.39
C LEU A 33 -14.02 -9.19 -6.03
N PHE A 34 -12.84 -8.72 -5.62
CA PHE A 34 -11.56 -9.10 -6.23
C PHE A 34 -10.61 -9.78 -5.25
N SER A 35 -10.66 -9.45 -3.95
CA SER A 35 -9.78 -9.99 -2.90
C SER A 35 -10.48 -10.00 -1.55
N ASP A 36 -10.03 -10.83 -0.60
CA ASP A 36 -10.35 -10.59 0.81
C ASP A 36 -9.40 -9.56 1.44
N TYR A 37 -9.82 -9.03 2.60
CA TYR A 37 -9.14 -7.93 3.28
C TYR A 37 -7.73 -8.33 3.70
N ALA A 38 -7.55 -9.51 4.31
CA ALA A 38 -6.26 -9.94 4.81
C ALA A 38 -5.27 -10.21 3.67
N THR A 39 -5.74 -10.87 2.61
CA THR A 39 -4.94 -11.13 1.41
C THR A 39 -4.43 -9.83 0.77
N LEU A 40 -5.25 -8.78 0.72
CA LEU A 40 -4.85 -7.48 0.16
C LEU A 40 -3.73 -6.83 0.99
N TRP A 41 -3.88 -6.79 2.32
CA TRP A 41 -2.86 -6.20 3.19
C TRP A 41 -1.56 -6.99 3.22
N ASN A 42 -1.65 -8.33 3.22
CA ASN A 42 -0.47 -9.20 3.10
C ASN A 42 0.25 -8.99 1.78
N ALA A 43 -0.47 -8.70 0.69
CA ALA A 43 0.16 -8.37 -0.59
C ALA A 43 0.95 -7.06 -0.52
N TYR A 44 0.41 -6.00 0.09
CA TYR A 44 1.16 -4.74 0.29
C TYR A 44 2.39 -4.94 1.17
N ASP A 45 2.25 -5.75 2.23
CA ASP A 45 3.34 -6.11 3.14
C ASP A 45 4.49 -6.84 2.41
N GLU A 46 4.15 -7.84 1.58
CA GLU A 46 5.09 -8.62 0.78
C GLU A 46 5.79 -7.77 -0.28
N ILE A 47 5.04 -6.94 -1.02
CA ILE A 47 5.59 -6.07 -2.08
C ILE A 47 6.61 -5.08 -1.53
N THR A 48 6.42 -4.62 -0.30
CA THR A 48 7.28 -3.62 0.35
C THR A 48 8.28 -4.25 1.33
N SER A 49 8.56 -5.54 1.21
CA SER A 49 9.45 -6.27 2.14
C SER A 49 10.91 -5.77 2.13
N ASP A 50 11.39 -5.26 1.00
CA ASP A 50 12.75 -4.71 0.86
C ASP A 50 12.87 -3.20 1.19
N PHE A 51 11.77 -2.56 1.60
CA PHE A 51 11.73 -1.14 1.91
C PHE A 51 12.24 -0.89 3.33
N SER A 52 12.79 0.30 3.59
CA SER A 52 13.16 0.67 4.95
C SER A 52 11.95 0.78 5.87
N ASP A 53 12.16 0.59 7.17
CA ASP A 53 11.11 0.76 8.19
C ASP A 53 10.44 2.14 8.10
N SER A 54 11.23 3.18 7.78
CA SER A 54 10.72 4.54 7.63
C SER A 54 9.84 4.74 6.39
N GLU A 55 10.14 4.06 5.28
CA GLU A 55 9.31 4.11 4.08
C GLU A 55 8.01 3.35 4.31
N ARG A 56 8.09 2.19 4.97
CA ARG A 56 6.90 1.41 5.34
C ARG A 56 6.01 2.18 6.31
N ALA A 57 6.57 2.84 7.33
CA ALA A 57 5.79 3.69 8.24
C ALA A 57 5.00 4.78 7.49
N LYS A 58 5.61 5.44 6.50
CA LYS A 58 4.94 6.43 5.64
C LYS A 58 3.78 5.82 4.85
N LEU A 59 4.01 4.69 4.19
CA LEU A 59 3.03 4.05 3.30
C LEU A 59 1.83 3.48 4.07
N PHE A 60 2.06 2.92 5.26
CA PHE A 60 1.02 2.26 6.05
C PHE A 60 0.34 3.19 7.08
N HIS A 61 0.93 4.34 7.42
CA HIS A 61 0.44 5.20 8.49
C HIS A 61 0.73 6.70 8.30
N ASP A 62 2.00 7.12 8.36
CA ASP A 62 2.36 8.52 8.65
C ASP A 62 1.86 9.50 7.57
N ASN A 63 1.82 9.07 6.31
CA ASN A 63 1.33 9.93 5.24
C ASN A 63 -0.19 10.15 5.35
N ALA A 64 -0.95 9.12 5.74
CA ALA A 64 -2.38 9.24 5.96
C ALA A 64 -2.66 10.12 7.18
N GLU A 65 -1.97 9.88 8.29
CA GLU A 65 -2.06 10.69 9.51
C GLU A 65 -1.82 12.18 9.21
N LYS A 66 -0.70 12.49 8.55
CA LYS A 66 -0.34 13.85 8.15
C LYS A 66 -1.33 14.48 7.18
N PHE A 67 -1.80 13.74 6.17
CA PHE A 67 -2.68 14.26 5.13
C PHE A 67 -4.09 14.54 5.68
N TYR A 68 -4.64 13.61 6.46
CA TYR A 68 -5.98 13.72 7.03
C TYR A 68 -6.03 14.47 8.36
N LYS A 69 -4.87 14.75 8.98
CA LYS A 69 -4.73 15.47 10.26
C LYS A 69 -5.45 14.77 11.41
N ILE A 70 -5.22 13.47 11.54
CA ILE A 70 -5.74 12.61 12.60
C ILE A 70 -4.70 12.33 13.67
#